data_AF-A0A0G1WEN4-F1
#
_entry.id   AF-A0A0G1WEN4-F1
#
_cell.length_a   1.000
_cell.length_b   1.000
_cell.length_c   1.000
_cell.angle_alpha   90.00
_cell.angle_beta   90.00
_cell.angle_gamma   90.00
#
_symmetry.space_group_name_H-M   'P 1'
#
loop_
_entity.id
_entity.type
_entity.pdbx_description
1 polymer ?
#
loop_
_entity_poly.entity_id
_entity_poly.type
_entity_poly.pdbx_seq_one_letter_code
_entity_poly.pdbx_strand_id
1 'polypeptide(L)'
;MFGEAGNGGGLIRIVAQVLNLAGAIKADGETPTFYGAGSGGGIRIDVGTLNGTGRITANAGNGQRDNGGGGGGGRIAIYYQNAAGFDFNRITAFGGIGRDAPNGGAGTVPGRENGELIADNNNLAAVTQSTPIPPTPTGLSAFTNLRVKRAARVRVDDQTNLTGTLEVSFGAEFISAKRVLASTIDVNNGGIVTHLFTTSSASFKVDLSANTLTVDATSKIDVTALGFLGGGKPGNPFPGNPFNNSGMTVGFERGSTGRSGGSYGGLGGSSGEGSASPVYGDFRDPNEPGSGGASFSGPAGNGGGLIRIVAQTLNLDGIIKADGETPGLFGAGSGGGVRIDVGTLRGTGQITANGGTGQPDSGGGGGGGRVAIYYQDAVGFDLTRVTALGGPGSGPPNGQDGSVITQQQAFP
;
A
#
# COMPACT_ATOMS: atom_id res chain seq x y z
N MET A 1 -25.73 4.33 -32.88
CA MET A 1 -24.82 3.20 -33.12
C MET A 1 -24.21 2.85 -31.78
N PHE A 2 -24.56 1.71 -31.19
CA PHE A 2 -23.84 1.20 -30.03
C PHE A 2 -22.55 0.58 -30.55
N GLY A 3 -21.39 1.07 -30.13
CA GLY A 3 -20.13 0.46 -30.54
C GLY A 3 -19.73 -0.70 -29.64
N GLU A 4 -18.73 -1.47 -30.07
CA GLU A 4 -18.30 -2.69 -29.40
C GLU A 4 -17.17 -2.41 -28.41
N ALA A 5 -17.16 -3.12 -27.27
CA ALA A 5 -16.07 -3.11 -26.31
C ALA A 5 -14.89 -3.97 -26.80
N GLY A 6 -13.69 -3.74 -26.24
CA GLY A 6 -12.47 -4.38 -26.72
C GLY A 6 -12.32 -5.84 -26.26
N ASN A 7 -11.93 -6.72 -27.18
CA ASN A 7 -11.60 -8.10 -26.85
C ASN A 7 -10.28 -8.20 -26.06
N GLY A 8 -10.23 -9.13 -25.10
CA GLY A 8 -9.00 -9.44 -24.37
C GLY A 8 -7.95 -10.15 -25.25
N GLY A 9 -6.70 -10.08 -24.80
CA GLY A 9 -5.58 -10.79 -25.42
C GLY A 9 -5.66 -12.32 -25.24
N GLY A 10 -5.06 -13.06 -26.19
CA GLY A 10 -5.03 -14.52 -26.18
C GLY A 10 -3.97 -15.14 -25.26
N LEU A 11 -3.86 -16.47 -25.31
CA LEU A 11 -2.80 -17.23 -24.63
C LEU A 11 -1.79 -17.75 -25.65
N ILE A 12 -0.50 -17.49 -25.41
CA ILE A 12 0.60 -18.02 -26.21
C ILE A 12 1.48 -18.89 -25.31
N ARG A 13 1.77 -20.11 -25.77
CA ARG A 13 2.78 -20.99 -25.16
C ARG A 13 3.80 -21.40 -26.21
N ILE A 14 5.08 -21.16 -25.92
CA ILE A 14 6.21 -21.53 -26.77
C ILE A 14 7.15 -22.43 -25.99
N VAL A 15 7.55 -23.55 -26.58
CA VAL A 15 8.56 -24.45 -26.05
C VAL A 15 9.57 -24.72 -27.17
N ALA A 16 10.84 -24.37 -26.98
CA ALA A 16 11.87 -24.56 -28.00
C ALA A 16 13.28 -24.61 -27.39
N GLN A 17 14.25 -25.27 -28.02
CA GLN A 17 15.64 -25.19 -27.53
C GLN A 17 16.24 -23.80 -27.74
N VAL A 18 15.95 -23.17 -28.88
CA VAL A 18 16.43 -21.83 -29.24
C VAL A 18 15.27 -21.01 -29.81
N LEU A 19 15.09 -19.79 -29.30
CA LEU A 19 14.19 -18.79 -29.85
C LEU A 19 14.97 -17.57 -30.32
N ASN A 20 15.09 -17.41 -31.64
CA ASN A 20 15.66 -16.21 -32.27
C ASN A 20 14.52 -15.27 -32.68
N LEU A 21 14.20 -14.31 -31.81
CA LEU A 21 13.07 -13.41 -32.00
C LEU A 21 13.50 -12.10 -32.67
N ALA A 22 13.20 -11.93 -33.95
CA ALA A 22 13.36 -10.66 -34.67
C ALA A 22 12.05 -9.86 -34.77
N GLY A 23 10.90 -10.56 -34.73
CA GLY A 23 9.56 -9.98 -34.87
C GLY A 23 8.89 -9.68 -33.52
N ALA A 24 7.59 -9.96 -33.43
CA ALA A 24 6.81 -9.76 -32.21
C ALA A 24 6.06 -11.03 -31.80
N ILE A 25 6.02 -11.30 -30.49
CA ILE A 25 5.08 -12.24 -29.87
C ILE A 25 4.08 -11.37 -29.09
N LYS A 26 2.81 -11.37 -29.51
CA LYS A 26 1.80 -10.44 -28.99
C LYS A 26 0.56 -11.18 -28.51
N ALA A 27 0.20 -10.91 -27.26
CA ALA A 27 -1.07 -11.27 -26.64
C ALA A 27 -1.73 -10.00 -26.09
N ASP A 28 -1.65 -8.88 -26.80
CA ASP A 28 -2.24 -7.62 -26.31
C ASP A 28 -3.77 -7.62 -26.40
N GLY A 29 -4.41 -6.87 -25.52
CA GLY A 29 -5.84 -6.54 -25.59
C GLY A 29 -6.15 -5.51 -26.67
N GLU A 30 -7.41 -5.54 -27.11
CA GLU A 30 -7.92 -4.65 -28.16
C GLU A 30 -8.25 -3.26 -27.61
N THR A 31 -7.88 -2.23 -28.38
CA THR A 31 -8.40 -0.87 -28.23
C THR A 31 -9.66 -0.77 -29.09
N PRO A 32 -10.87 -0.75 -28.50
CA PRO A 32 -12.11 -0.71 -29.26
C PRO A 32 -12.35 0.65 -29.89
N THR A 33 -13.46 0.78 -30.63
CA THR A 33 -13.93 2.06 -31.15
C THR A 33 -14.86 2.82 -30.18
N PHE A 34 -15.57 2.11 -29.29
CA PHE A 34 -16.45 2.67 -28.25
C PHE A 34 -16.29 1.87 -26.94
N TYR A 35 -16.51 2.49 -25.78
CA TYR A 35 -16.47 1.85 -24.45
C TYR A 35 -15.08 1.33 -24.00
N GLY A 36 -15.09 0.40 -23.04
CA GLY A 36 -13.91 -0.10 -22.32
C GLY A 36 -13.09 -1.10 -23.11
N ALA A 37 -11.78 -1.10 -22.85
CA ALA A 37 -10.82 -1.87 -23.63
C ALA A 37 -10.52 -3.26 -23.08
N GLY A 38 -9.98 -4.10 -23.97
CA GLY A 38 -9.58 -5.46 -23.64
C GLY A 38 -8.31 -5.50 -22.79
N SER A 39 -8.27 -6.45 -21.86
CA SER A 39 -7.06 -6.74 -21.08
C SER A 39 -5.98 -7.41 -21.95
N GLY A 40 -4.72 -7.29 -21.54
CA GLY A 40 -3.66 -8.15 -22.05
C GLY A 40 -3.89 -9.62 -21.72
N GLY A 41 -3.25 -10.51 -22.48
CA GLY A 41 -3.35 -11.95 -22.38
C GLY A 41 -2.19 -12.60 -21.62
N GLY A 42 -1.95 -13.88 -21.91
CA GLY A 42 -0.89 -14.67 -21.28
C GLY A 42 0.18 -15.08 -22.28
N ILE A 43 1.46 -14.95 -21.90
CA ILE A 43 2.58 -15.49 -22.69
C ILE A 43 3.46 -16.33 -21.77
N ARG A 44 3.66 -17.60 -22.14
CA ARG A 44 4.65 -18.48 -21.52
C ARG A 44 5.67 -18.94 -22.56
N ILE A 45 6.95 -18.75 -22.26
CA ILE A 45 8.05 -19.18 -23.10
C ILE A 45 8.97 -20.06 -22.25
N ASP A 46 9.18 -21.30 -22.67
CA ASP A 46 10.11 -22.26 -22.06
C ASP A 46 11.21 -22.57 -23.09
N VAL A 47 12.41 -22.01 -22.90
CA VAL A 47 13.50 -22.14 -23.88
C VAL A 47 14.86 -22.49 -23.29
N GLY A 48 15.76 -23.05 -24.10
CA GLY A 48 17.18 -23.12 -23.72
C GLY A 48 17.83 -21.74 -23.86
N THR A 49 17.84 -21.21 -25.09
CA THR A 49 18.40 -19.89 -25.40
C THR A 49 17.37 -18.93 -25.99
N LEU A 50 17.30 -17.70 -25.47
CA LEU A 50 16.52 -16.59 -26.03
C LEU A 50 17.47 -15.52 -26.60
N ASN A 51 17.35 -15.24 -27.90
CA ASN A 51 18.14 -14.22 -28.58
C ASN A 51 17.26 -13.32 -29.45
N GLY A 52 17.75 -12.13 -29.77
CA GLY A 52 17.21 -11.30 -30.85
C GLY A 52 16.80 -9.89 -30.41
N THR A 53 16.24 -9.16 -31.36
CA THR A 53 15.90 -7.73 -31.23
C THR A 53 14.39 -7.47 -31.16
N GLY A 54 13.58 -8.53 -31.24
CA GLY A 54 12.13 -8.43 -31.26
C GLY A 54 11.49 -8.09 -29.92
N ARG A 55 10.15 -8.10 -29.89
CA ARG A 55 9.34 -7.67 -28.73
C ARG A 55 8.39 -8.77 -28.27
N ILE A 56 8.11 -8.79 -26.98
CA ILE A 56 7.14 -9.72 -26.37
C ILE A 56 6.16 -8.88 -25.57
N THR A 57 4.89 -8.84 -25.99
CA THR A 57 3.91 -7.90 -25.42
C THR A 57 2.62 -8.59 -25.03
N ALA A 58 2.12 -8.25 -23.84
CA ALA A 58 0.78 -8.58 -23.36
C ALA A 58 0.16 -7.32 -22.76
N ASN A 59 0.26 -6.20 -23.47
CA ASN A 59 -0.30 -4.92 -23.04
C ASN A 59 -1.82 -4.94 -23.16
N ALA A 60 -2.50 -4.07 -22.42
CA ALA A 60 -3.93 -3.86 -22.63
C ALA A 60 -4.22 -2.88 -23.77
N GLY A 61 -5.49 -2.81 -24.17
CA GLY A 61 -6.01 -1.74 -25.02
C GLY A 61 -6.42 -0.49 -24.23
N ASN A 62 -6.57 0.64 -24.94
CA ASN A 62 -7.04 1.90 -24.37
C ASN A 62 -8.56 2.04 -24.50
N GLY A 63 -9.23 2.44 -23.42
CA GLY A 63 -10.66 2.74 -23.46
C GLY A 63 -10.95 3.95 -24.36
N GLN A 64 -12.13 3.97 -24.96
CA GLN A 64 -12.59 5.05 -25.82
C GLN A 64 -13.82 5.75 -25.23
N ARG A 65 -14.56 6.49 -26.07
CA ARG A 65 -15.78 7.29 -25.77
C ARG A 65 -16.66 6.71 -24.65
N ASP A 66 -17.47 7.58 -24.03
CA ASP A 66 -18.49 7.22 -23.03
C ASP A 66 -17.90 6.59 -21.76
N ASN A 67 -16.85 7.21 -21.21
CA ASN A 67 -16.18 6.77 -19.98
C ASN A 67 -15.62 5.33 -20.08
N GLY A 68 -15.02 4.98 -21.23
CA GLY A 68 -14.38 3.69 -21.45
C GLY A 68 -13.11 3.54 -20.60
N GLY A 69 -13.12 2.60 -19.65
CA GLY A 69 -11.95 2.24 -18.85
C GLY A 69 -10.85 1.55 -19.68
N GLY A 70 -9.60 1.75 -19.28
CA GLY A 70 -8.47 1.04 -19.87
C GLY A 70 -8.41 -0.41 -19.41
N GLY A 71 -7.99 -1.33 -20.29
CA GLY A 71 -7.83 -2.73 -19.91
C GLY A 71 -6.63 -2.94 -18.97
N GLY A 72 -6.64 -4.00 -18.17
CA GLY A 72 -5.47 -4.40 -17.36
C GLY A 72 -4.40 -5.12 -18.18
N GLY A 73 -3.12 -4.92 -17.85
CA GLY A 73 -2.02 -5.61 -18.50
C GLY A 73 -2.01 -7.13 -18.25
N GLY A 74 -1.35 -7.87 -19.14
CA GLY A 74 -1.29 -9.33 -19.14
C GLY A 74 -0.20 -9.94 -18.28
N ARG A 75 0.06 -11.24 -18.44
CA ARG A 75 1.12 -11.95 -17.69
C ARG A 75 2.10 -12.63 -18.64
N ILE A 76 3.37 -12.31 -18.49
CA ILE A 76 4.45 -12.90 -19.28
C ILE A 76 5.37 -13.67 -18.33
N ALA A 77 5.68 -14.91 -18.68
CA ALA A 77 6.65 -15.73 -17.99
C ALA A 77 7.64 -16.32 -19.01
N ILE A 78 8.93 -16.19 -18.73
CA ILE A 78 9.99 -16.73 -19.58
C ILE A 78 10.94 -17.54 -18.71
N TYR A 79 11.06 -18.83 -19.03
CA TYR A 79 12.01 -19.75 -18.42
C TYR A 79 13.12 -20.01 -19.45
N TYR A 80 14.37 -19.72 -19.09
CA TYR A 80 15.50 -19.81 -19.98
C TYR A 80 16.77 -20.31 -19.27
N GLN A 81 17.71 -20.88 -20.03
CA GLN A 81 19.06 -21.19 -19.56
C GLN A 81 20.05 -20.07 -19.92
N ASN A 82 19.89 -19.45 -21.10
CA ASN A 82 20.69 -18.31 -21.56
C ASN A 82 19.82 -17.28 -22.28
N ALA A 83 19.90 -16.01 -21.89
CA ALA A 83 19.24 -14.90 -22.58
C ALA A 83 20.15 -13.68 -22.75
N ALA A 84 21.48 -13.89 -22.80
CA ALA A 84 22.45 -12.81 -22.92
C ALA A 84 22.29 -11.99 -24.21
N GLY A 85 21.74 -12.59 -25.27
CA GLY A 85 21.48 -11.94 -26.54
C GLY A 85 20.10 -11.29 -26.68
N PHE A 86 19.33 -11.12 -25.59
CA PHE A 86 18.00 -10.52 -25.59
C PHE A 86 17.88 -9.38 -24.56
N ASP A 87 17.17 -8.32 -24.93
CA ASP A 87 16.93 -7.15 -24.08
C ASP A 87 15.55 -7.26 -23.41
N PHE A 88 15.54 -7.47 -22.10
CA PHE A 88 14.32 -7.63 -21.30
C PHE A 88 13.48 -6.35 -21.23
N ASN A 89 14.03 -5.17 -21.55
CA ASN A 89 13.25 -3.93 -21.65
C ASN A 89 12.23 -3.95 -22.81
N ARG A 90 12.33 -4.95 -23.71
CA ARG A 90 11.40 -5.17 -24.82
C ARG A 90 10.21 -6.06 -24.45
N ILE A 91 10.10 -6.46 -23.19
CA ILE A 91 8.99 -7.24 -22.65
C ILE A 91 8.06 -6.30 -21.90
N THR A 92 6.80 -6.21 -22.32
CA THR A 92 5.86 -5.26 -21.73
C THR A 92 4.50 -5.90 -21.48
N ALA A 93 3.89 -5.56 -20.35
CA ALA A 93 2.52 -5.92 -20.03
C ALA A 93 1.82 -4.71 -19.37
N PHE A 94 1.83 -3.56 -20.01
CA PHE A 94 1.25 -2.33 -19.46
C PHE A 94 -0.27 -2.37 -19.44
N GLY A 95 -0.87 -1.66 -18.49
CA GLY A 95 -2.29 -1.32 -18.53
C GLY A 95 -2.60 -0.29 -19.61
N GLY A 96 -3.88 -0.15 -19.91
CA GLY A 96 -4.39 0.76 -20.93
C GLY A 96 -4.90 2.07 -20.34
N ILE A 97 -4.89 3.12 -21.15
CA ILE A 97 -5.44 4.43 -20.78
C ILE A 97 -6.97 4.34 -20.73
N GLY A 98 -7.59 4.84 -19.67
CA GLY A 98 -9.02 5.08 -19.61
C GLY A 98 -9.35 6.50 -20.10
N ARG A 99 -10.36 6.64 -20.96
CA ARG A 99 -10.81 7.96 -21.42
C ARG A 99 -11.93 8.43 -20.51
N ASP A 100 -11.65 9.47 -19.71
CA ASP A 100 -12.59 9.99 -18.70
C ASP A 100 -13.02 8.91 -17.68
N ALA A 101 -12.20 7.88 -17.53
CA ALA A 101 -12.38 6.71 -16.68
C ALA A 101 -11.02 6.21 -16.16
N PRO A 102 -10.98 5.33 -15.15
CA PRO A 102 -9.71 4.83 -14.61
C PRO A 102 -8.86 4.10 -15.67
N ASN A 103 -7.55 4.30 -15.57
CA ASN A 103 -6.56 3.51 -16.32
C ASN A 103 -6.49 2.08 -15.78
N GLY A 104 -6.12 1.16 -16.66
CA GLY A 104 -5.83 -0.21 -16.27
C GLY A 104 -4.53 -0.35 -15.50
N GLY A 105 -4.49 -1.34 -14.60
CA GLY A 105 -3.28 -1.72 -13.87
C GLY A 105 -2.26 -2.44 -14.75
N ALA A 106 -1.02 -2.44 -14.29
CA ALA A 106 0.05 -3.20 -14.91
C ALA A 106 -0.25 -4.70 -14.94
N GLY A 107 0.35 -5.37 -15.88
CA GLY A 107 0.56 -6.81 -15.87
C GLY A 107 1.81 -7.19 -15.10
N THR A 108 2.31 -8.39 -15.37
CA THR A 108 3.59 -8.86 -14.81
C THR A 108 4.47 -9.42 -15.92
N VAL A 109 5.78 -9.16 -15.81
CA VAL A 109 6.81 -9.62 -16.74
C VAL A 109 8.01 -10.18 -15.97
N PRO A 110 8.82 -11.08 -16.56
CA PRO A 110 10.07 -11.49 -15.94
C PRO A 110 11.12 -10.40 -16.16
N GLY A 111 12.10 -10.32 -15.28
CA GLY A 111 13.32 -9.56 -15.57
C GLY A 111 14.47 -10.45 -16.03
N ARG A 112 15.66 -9.84 -16.13
CA ARG A 112 16.88 -10.52 -16.58
C ARG A 112 17.46 -11.45 -15.51
N GLU A 113 17.08 -11.27 -14.25
CA GLU A 113 17.54 -12.14 -13.17
C GLU A 113 16.59 -13.33 -13.00
N ASN A 114 17.14 -14.53 -12.81
CA ASN A 114 16.31 -15.71 -12.55
C ASN A 114 15.50 -15.52 -11.27
N GLY A 115 14.20 -15.82 -11.33
CA GLY A 115 13.29 -15.64 -10.20
C GLY A 115 12.84 -14.19 -9.97
N GLU A 116 13.07 -13.28 -10.91
CA GLU A 116 12.60 -11.90 -10.84
C GLU A 116 11.17 -11.73 -11.38
N LEU A 117 10.35 -10.98 -10.65
CA LEU A 117 9.04 -10.51 -11.10
C LEU A 117 9.03 -8.98 -11.16
N ILE A 118 8.63 -8.44 -12.32
CA ILE A 118 8.47 -7.00 -12.52
C ILE A 118 7.01 -6.68 -12.80
N ALA A 119 6.48 -5.68 -12.12
CA ALA A 119 5.26 -4.98 -12.49
C ALA A 119 5.61 -3.53 -12.80
N ASP A 120 5.25 -3.09 -14.00
CA ASP A 120 5.60 -1.78 -14.51
C ASP A 120 4.39 -1.28 -15.29
N ASN A 121 3.91 -0.06 -15.02
CA ASN A 121 2.75 0.49 -15.71
C ASN A 121 3.10 1.64 -16.65
N ASN A 122 4.37 1.81 -17.02
CA ASN A 122 4.79 2.83 -17.97
C ASN A 122 4.33 4.25 -17.60
N ASN A 123 4.40 4.59 -16.31
CA ASN A 123 3.96 5.85 -15.71
C ASN A 123 2.45 6.09 -15.81
N LEU A 124 1.67 5.05 -16.09
CA LEU A 124 0.21 5.11 -16.12
C LEU A 124 -0.34 4.78 -14.73
N ALA A 125 -0.84 5.78 -14.01
CA ALA A 125 -1.39 5.55 -12.68
C ALA A 125 -2.76 4.85 -12.75
N ALA A 126 -2.86 3.68 -12.11
CA ALA A 126 -4.11 2.94 -11.92
C ALA A 126 -4.66 3.21 -10.51
N VAL A 127 -5.39 4.32 -10.36
CA VAL A 127 -5.72 4.93 -9.06
C VAL A 127 -6.75 4.16 -8.21
N THR A 128 -7.56 3.28 -8.81
CA THR A 128 -8.64 2.57 -8.08
C THR A 128 -8.40 1.07 -7.89
N GLN A 129 -7.46 0.47 -8.62
CA GLN A 129 -7.27 -0.98 -8.65
C GLN A 129 -5.78 -1.33 -8.61
N SER A 130 -5.48 -2.53 -8.15
CA SER A 130 -4.13 -3.08 -8.08
C SER A 130 -4.07 -4.38 -8.86
N THR A 131 -2.91 -4.68 -9.44
CA THR A 131 -2.59 -5.98 -10.02
C THR A 131 -2.43 -6.99 -8.87
N PRO A 132 -3.31 -8.00 -8.74
CA PRO A 132 -3.18 -8.98 -7.67
C PRO A 132 -2.17 -10.05 -8.09
N ILE A 133 -1.22 -10.34 -7.19
CA ILE A 133 -0.46 -11.58 -7.16
C ILE A 133 -1.24 -12.50 -6.20
N PRO A 134 -2.04 -13.44 -6.75
CA PRO A 134 -2.97 -14.22 -5.95
C PRO A 134 -2.22 -15.18 -5.01
N PRO A 135 -2.88 -15.63 -3.93
CA PRO A 135 -2.28 -16.55 -2.99
C PRO A 135 -1.96 -17.89 -3.65
N THR A 136 -0.83 -18.45 -3.23
CA THR A 136 -0.35 -19.79 -3.57
C THR A 136 -0.89 -20.80 -2.56
N PRO A 137 -0.94 -22.11 -2.89
CA PRO A 137 -1.33 -23.15 -1.92
C PRO A 137 -0.48 -23.17 -0.66
N THR A 138 0.78 -22.71 -0.74
CA THR A 138 1.71 -22.63 0.39
C THR A 138 1.57 -21.35 1.21
N GLY A 139 0.76 -20.39 0.76
CA GLY A 139 0.67 -19.07 1.40
C GLY A 139 1.94 -18.22 1.28
N LEU A 140 2.83 -18.59 0.34
CA LEU A 140 4.17 -18.05 0.18
C LEU A 140 4.45 -17.70 -1.29
N SER A 141 4.74 -16.43 -1.53
CA SER A 141 5.27 -15.92 -2.80
C SER A 141 6.78 -15.74 -2.69
N ALA A 142 7.54 -16.60 -3.37
CA ALA A 142 9.01 -16.59 -3.33
C ALA A 142 9.60 -16.08 -4.66
N PHE A 143 10.46 -15.07 -4.58
CA PHE A 143 11.17 -14.50 -5.73
C PHE A 143 12.64 -14.22 -5.36
N THR A 144 13.49 -14.00 -6.36
CA THR A 144 14.79 -13.38 -6.13
C THR A 144 14.59 -11.89 -5.90
N ASN A 145 13.93 -11.21 -6.85
CA ASN A 145 13.56 -9.81 -6.73
C ASN A 145 12.09 -9.61 -7.13
N LEU A 146 11.46 -8.64 -6.48
CA LEU A 146 10.17 -8.10 -6.89
C LEU A 146 10.35 -6.60 -7.15
N ARG A 147 10.07 -6.16 -8.37
CA ARG A 147 10.20 -4.75 -8.76
C ARG A 147 8.85 -4.18 -9.18
N VAL A 148 8.36 -3.19 -8.45
CA VAL A 148 7.10 -2.50 -8.68
C VAL A 148 7.43 -1.07 -9.09
N LYS A 149 7.20 -0.72 -10.35
CA LYS A 149 7.82 0.45 -10.98
C LYS A 149 6.81 1.31 -11.74
N ARG A 150 7.15 2.59 -11.92
CA ARG A 150 6.51 3.50 -12.90
C ARG A 150 4.98 3.49 -12.80
N ALA A 151 4.48 3.93 -11.64
CA ALA A 151 3.07 4.00 -11.29
C ALA A 151 2.29 2.67 -11.27
N ALA A 152 2.99 1.52 -11.32
CA ALA A 152 2.36 0.23 -11.07
C ALA A 152 1.82 0.14 -9.64
N ARG A 153 0.64 -0.47 -9.50
CA ARG A 153 0.01 -0.72 -8.21
C ARG A 153 -0.16 -2.22 -8.06
N VAL A 154 0.57 -2.85 -7.14
CA VAL A 154 0.61 -4.32 -6.98
C VAL A 154 0.20 -4.71 -5.57
N ARG A 155 -0.62 -5.75 -5.48
CA ARG A 155 -1.02 -6.36 -4.21
C ARG A 155 -0.53 -7.80 -4.13
N VAL A 156 0.09 -8.16 -3.00
CA VAL A 156 0.46 -9.55 -2.70
C VAL A 156 -0.29 -10.02 -1.45
N ASP A 157 -1.05 -11.10 -1.59
CA ASP A 157 -1.88 -11.67 -0.50
C ASP A 157 -1.12 -12.64 0.41
N ASP A 158 0.01 -13.16 -0.10
CA ASP A 158 0.86 -14.11 0.59
C ASP A 158 2.00 -13.44 1.35
N GLN A 159 2.64 -14.22 2.21
CA GLN A 159 3.95 -13.84 2.70
C GLN A 159 4.90 -13.74 1.50
N THR A 160 5.64 -12.65 1.40
CA THR A 160 6.60 -12.42 0.31
C THR A 160 8.01 -12.71 0.81
N ASN A 161 8.68 -13.71 0.24
CA ASN A 161 10.08 -14.02 0.56
C ASN A 161 10.96 -13.72 -0.64
N LEU A 162 11.85 -12.74 -0.47
CA LEU A 162 12.81 -12.31 -1.47
C LEU A 162 14.22 -12.66 -0.98
N THR A 163 15.00 -13.34 -1.81
CA THR A 163 16.43 -13.54 -1.51
C THR A 163 17.26 -12.29 -1.81
N GLY A 164 16.76 -11.42 -2.71
CA GLY A 164 17.35 -10.14 -3.09
C GLY A 164 16.47 -8.97 -2.66
N THR A 165 15.92 -8.26 -3.64
CA THR A 165 15.39 -6.90 -3.45
C THR A 165 13.89 -6.80 -3.70
N LEU A 166 13.18 -6.12 -2.78
CA LEU A 166 11.93 -5.44 -3.10
C LEU A 166 12.27 -4.01 -3.56
N GLU A 167 11.98 -3.67 -4.83
CA GLU A 167 12.09 -2.31 -5.34
C GLU A 167 10.67 -1.74 -5.55
N VAL A 168 10.39 -0.58 -4.96
CA VAL A 168 9.15 0.18 -5.21
C VAL A 168 9.55 1.58 -5.66
N SER A 169 9.39 1.87 -6.95
CA SER A 169 10.03 3.03 -7.58
C SER A 169 9.14 3.80 -8.56
N PHE A 170 9.45 5.08 -8.76
CA PHE A 170 8.83 5.94 -9.77
C PHE A 170 7.30 6.04 -9.60
N GLY A 171 6.85 6.48 -8.43
CA GLY A 171 5.42 6.67 -8.12
C GLY A 171 4.61 5.38 -8.00
N ALA A 172 5.26 4.22 -7.94
CA ALA A 172 4.58 2.94 -7.83
C ALA A 172 4.14 2.64 -6.39
N GLU A 173 3.14 1.78 -6.24
CA GLU A 173 2.55 1.41 -4.95
C GLU A 173 2.54 -0.11 -4.76
N PHE A 174 3.11 -0.57 -3.66
CA PHE A 174 3.12 -1.96 -3.23
C PHE A 174 2.24 -2.15 -1.98
N ILE A 175 1.27 -3.04 -2.10
CA ILE A 175 0.27 -3.34 -1.07
C ILE A 175 0.54 -4.74 -0.53
N SER A 176 0.94 -4.81 0.74
CA SER A 176 1.19 -6.07 1.44
C SER A 176 -0.02 -6.49 2.27
N ALA A 177 -0.42 -7.75 2.19
CA ALA A 177 -1.41 -8.33 3.10
C ALA A 177 -0.75 -9.09 4.28
N LYS A 178 0.49 -9.55 4.09
CA LYS A 178 1.27 -10.33 5.05
C LYS A 178 2.73 -9.86 5.05
N ARG A 179 3.55 -10.50 5.89
CA ARG A 179 4.98 -10.24 6.05
C ARG A 179 5.74 -10.22 4.72
N VAL A 180 6.66 -9.27 4.60
CA VAL A 180 7.69 -9.22 3.55
C VAL A 180 9.06 -9.48 4.18
N LEU A 181 9.77 -10.44 3.64
CA LEU A 181 11.16 -10.78 3.97
C LEU A 181 12.02 -10.50 2.75
N ALA A 182 13.07 -9.69 2.87
CA ALA A 182 13.97 -9.40 1.77
C ALA A 182 15.41 -9.17 2.27
N SER A 183 16.42 -9.32 1.40
CA SER A 183 17.75 -8.81 1.75
C SER A 183 17.75 -7.28 1.76
N THR A 184 17.14 -6.69 0.74
CA THR A 184 17.02 -5.24 0.58
C THR A 184 15.57 -4.86 0.29
N ILE A 185 15.09 -3.80 0.92
CA ILE A 185 13.86 -3.11 0.53
C ILE A 185 14.24 -1.68 0.17
N ASP A 186 13.96 -1.29 -1.07
CA ASP A 186 14.29 0.03 -1.60
C ASP A 186 13.01 0.70 -2.09
N VAL A 187 12.59 1.74 -1.36
CA VAL A 187 11.44 2.58 -1.70
C VAL A 187 11.99 3.94 -2.14
N ASN A 188 11.94 4.21 -3.44
CA ASN A 188 12.60 5.36 -4.03
C ASN A 188 11.74 6.07 -5.08
N ASN A 189 12.13 7.28 -5.48
CA ASN A 189 11.53 8.06 -6.56
C ASN A 189 9.99 8.12 -6.48
N GLY A 190 9.44 8.38 -5.30
CA GLY A 190 7.99 8.47 -5.08
C GLY A 190 7.30 7.13 -4.84
N GLY A 191 8.04 6.04 -4.63
CA GLY A 191 7.50 4.74 -4.26
C GLY A 191 6.70 4.78 -2.94
N ILE A 192 5.66 3.95 -2.86
CA ILE A 192 4.74 3.85 -1.72
C ILE A 192 4.60 2.39 -1.28
N VAL A 193 4.84 2.11 -0.01
CA VAL A 193 4.48 0.82 0.60
C VAL A 193 3.29 1.01 1.55
N THR A 194 2.29 0.15 1.43
CA THR A 194 1.06 0.21 2.24
C THR A 194 0.48 -1.18 2.50
N HIS A 195 -0.67 -1.24 3.16
CA HIS A 195 -1.44 -2.46 3.40
C HIS A 195 -2.92 -2.29 3.01
N LEU A 196 -3.72 -3.34 3.16
CA LEU A 196 -5.16 -3.32 2.86
C LEU A 196 -5.95 -2.56 3.93
N PHE A 197 -7.12 -2.02 3.58
CA PHE A 197 -8.03 -1.44 4.57
C PHE A 197 -8.46 -2.48 5.61
N THR A 198 -8.50 -2.06 6.87
CA THR A 198 -9.11 -2.87 7.94
C THR A 198 -10.61 -3.09 7.63
N THR A 199 -11.06 -4.32 7.86
CA THR A 199 -12.45 -4.74 7.72
C THR A 199 -12.99 -5.27 9.05
N SER A 200 -14.24 -5.69 9.09
CA SER A 200 -14.85 -6.34 10.26
C SER A 200 -14.24 -7.68 10.63
N SER A 201 -13.51 -8.31 9.71
CA SER A 201 -12.96 -9.65 9.87
C SER A 201 -11.43 -9.68 9.87
N ALA A 202 -10.77 -8.59 9.45
CA ALA A 202 -9.32 -8.54 9.34
C ALA A 202 -8.77 -7.13 9.58
N SER A 203 -7.73 -7.05 10.40
CA SER A 203 -6.80 -5.93 10.43
C SER A 203 -5.53 -6.32 9.68
N PHE A 204 -4.90 -5.33 9.05
CA PHE A 204 -3.67 -5.52 8.28
C PHE A 204 -2.56 -4.65 8.84
N LYS A 205 -1.34 -4.98 8.44
CA LYS A 205 -0.14 -4.22 8.79
C LYS A 205 0.86 -4.29 7.65
N VAL A 206 1.68 -3.25 7.56
CA VAL A 206 2.96 -3.35 6.85
C VAL A 206 3.92 -4.05 7.82
N ASP A 207 4.36 -5.26 7.48
CA ASP A 207 5.27 -6.07 8.31
C ASP A 207 6.52 -6.42 7.48
N LEU A 208 7.58 -5.63 7.66
CA LEU A 208 8.80 -5.70 6.85
C LEU A 208 9.97 -6.23 7.67
N SER A 209 10.74 -7.14 7.08
CA SER A 209 11.99 -7.62 7.64
C SER A 209 13.07 -7.62 6.57
N ALA A 210 14.15 -6.86 6.78
CA ALA A 210 15.24 -6.75 5.80
C ALA A 210 16.63 -6.59 6.42
N ASN A 211 17.70 -6.81 5.64
CA ASN A 211 19.02 -6.33 6.08
C ASN A 211 19.07 -4.81 5.95
N THR A 212 18.72 -4.29 4.78
CA THR A 212 18.68 -2.85 4.52
C THR A 212 17.30 -2.44 4.05
N LEU A 213 16.72 -1.44 4.71
CA LEU A 213 15.53 -0.73 4.26
C LEU A 213 15.91 0.72 3.95
N THR A 214 15.67 1.17 2.72
CA THR A 214 15.84 2.56 2.31
C THR A 214 14.48 3.15 1.92
N VAL A 215 14.19 4.34 2.44
CA VAL A 215 13.04 5.16 2.03
C VAL A 215 13.57 6.55 1.70
N ASP A 216 13.65 6.88 0.41
CA ASP A 216 14.21 8.16 -0.04
C ASP A 216 13.29 9.34 0.29
N ALA A 217 13.81 10.56 0.15
CA ALA A 217 13.11 11.80 0.49
C ALA A 217 11.76 12.03 -0.21
N THR A 218 11.52 11.35 -1.33
CA THR A 218 10.27 11.46 -2.11
C THR A 218 9.30 10.31 -1.82
N SER A 219 9.76 9.28 -1.12
CA SER A 219 9.07 8.01 -0.89
C SER A 219 8.47 7.90 0.50
N LYS A 220 7.55 6.94 0.64
CA LYS A 220 6.85 6.72 1.91
C LYS A 220 6.42 5.28 2.16
N ILE A 221 6.41 4.93 3.44
CA ILE A 221 5.61 3.82 3.99
C ILE A 221 4.39 4.48 4.64
N ASP A 222 3.21 4.27 4.06
CA ASP A 222 2.02 5.06 4.38
C ASP A 222 0.83 4.15 4.65
N VAL A 223 0.36 4.16 5.90
CA VAL A 223 -0.84 3.45 6.33
C VAL A 223 -1.87 4.41 6.95
N THR A 224 -1.83 5.69 6.56
CA THR A 224 -2.78 6.70 7.03
C THR A 224 -4.22 6.25 6.74
N ALA A 225 -5.11 6.39 7.73
CA ALA A 225 -6.55 6.06 7.61
C ALA A 225 -6.88 4.58 7.30
N LEU A 226 -5.93 3.65 7.46
CA LEU A 226 -6.12 2.22 7.19
C LEU A 226 -6.44 1.36 8.43
N GLY A 227 -6.58 1.97 9.60
CA GLY A 227 -7.00 1.34 10.84
C GLY A 227 -8.51 1.16 10.94
N PHE A 228 -9.02 1.08 12.17
CA PHE A 228 -10.43 0.84 12.40
C PHE A 228 -11.32 1.96 11.84
N LEU A 229 -12.48 1.57 11.32
CA LEU A 229 -13.36 2.44 10.55
C LEU A 229 -14.01 3.54 11.41
N GLY A 230 -14.14 4.73 10.85
CA GLY A 230 -14.96 5.80 11.42
C GLY A 230 -16.46 5.50 11.37
N GLY A 231 -17.25 6.21 12.17
CA GLY A 231 -18.71 6.18 12.11
C GLY A 231 -19.22 6.52 10.71
N GLY A 232 -20.21 5.79 10.21
CA GLY A 232 -20.84 6.06 8.90
C GLY A 232 -20.00 5.66 7.68
N LYS A 233 -18.82 5.04 7.87
CA LYS A 233 -18.00 4.49 6.78
C LYS A 233 -18.58 3.16 6.28
N PRO A 234 -18.51 2.85 4.96
CA PRO A 234 -18.90 1.54 4.44
C PRO A 234 -18.17 0.40 5.17
N GLY A 235 -18.91 -0.63 5.59
CA GLY A 235 -18.37 -1.76 6.35
C GLY A 235 -18.39 -1.60 7.87
N ASN A 236 -18.73 -0.43 8.40
CA ASN A 236 -19.02 -0.24 9.82
C ASN A 236 -20.44 -0.77 10.15
N PRO A 237 -20.60 -1.77 11.04
CA PRO A 237 -21.86 -2.43 11.34
C PRO A 237 -22.73 -1.65 12.32
N PHE A 238 -22.26 -0.50 12.80
CA PHE A 238 -23.02 0.44 13.62
C PHE A 238 -23.37 1.70 12.82
N PRO A 239 -24.10 1.59 11.67
CA PRO A 239 -24.77 2.75 11.13
C PRO A 239 -25.77 3.18 12.21
N GLY A 240 -25.58 4.38 12.72
CA GLY A 240 -26.36 4.88 13.83
C GLY A 240 -27.85 4.90 13.50
N ASN A 241 -28.66 5.08 14.56
CA ASN A 241 -29.83 5.93 14.38
C ASN A 241 -29.36 7.27 13.75
N PRO A 242 -30.24 8.10 13.15
CA PRO A 242 -29.85 9.30 12.40
C PRO A 242 -28.98 10.34 13.14
N PHE A 243 -28.62 10.10 14.41
CA PHE A 243 -27.95 11.01 15.32
C PHE A 243 -26.72 10.41 16.06
N ASN A 244 -26.27 9.16 15.81
CA ASN A 244 -25.07 8.61 16.48
C ASN A 244 -24.41 7.42 15.74
N ASN A 245 -23.57 7.71 14.75
CA ASN A 245 -22.68 6.73 14.12
C ASN A 245 -21.41 6.58 14.96
N SER A 246 -21.16 5.38 15.47
CA SER A 246 -20.00 5.14 16.34
C SER A 246 -18.76 4.77 15.52
N GLY A 247 -17.60 5.28 15.94
CA GLY A 247 -16.32 4.80 15.42
C GLY A 247 -16.02 3.39 15.92
N MET A 248 -15.21 2.65 15.18
CA MET A 248 -14.76 1.30 15.55
C MET A 248 -13.47 1.37 16.36
N THR A 249 -13.30 0.42 17.29
CA THR A 249 -12.08 0.26 18.09
C THR A 249 -11.60 -1.20 18.08
N VAL A 250 -10.61 -1.53 18.93
CA VAL A 250 -10.05 -2.87 19.11
C VAL A 250 -11.14 -3.96 19.17
N GLY A 251 -10.88 -5.10 18.55
CA GLY A 251 -11.87 -6.18 18.41
C GLY A 251 -12.97 -5.89 17.38
N PHE A 252 -12.86 -4.78 16.65
CA PHE A 252 -13.93 -4.28 15.79
C PHE A 252 -15.23 -4.08 16.60
N GLU A 253 -15.08 -3.54 17.81
CA GLU A 253 -16.17 -3.22 18.71
C GLU A 253 -16.59 -1.74 18.60
N ARG A 254 -17.75 -1.42 19.16
CA ARG A 254 -18.27 -0.05 19.21
C ARG A 254 -17.37 0.81 20.09
N GLY A 255 -16.78 1.84 19.49
CA GLY A 255 -15.85 2.76 20.14
C GLY A 255 -16.47 4.14 20.39
N SER A 256 -15.89 5.16 19.78
CA SER A 256 -16.24 6.57 19.99
C SER A 256 -17.71 6.81 19.63
N THR A 257 -18.36 7.75 20.31
CA THR A 257 -19.76 8.12 20.06
C THR A 257 -19.94 9.62 19.87
N GLY A 258 -21.06 9.99 19.24
CA GLY A 258 -21.42 11.39 19.00
C GLY A 258 -20.45 12.06 18.03
N ARG A 259 -19.79 13.13 18.49
CA ARG A 259 -18.84 13.91 17.67
C ARG A 259 -17.39 13.68 18.07
N SER A 260 -17.13 12.64 18.86
CA SER A 260 -15.82 12.41 19.48
C SER A 260 -14.79 11.87 18.48
N GLY A 261 -13.53 12.26 18.67
CA GLY A 261 -12.40 11.68 17.93
C GLY A 261 -12.10 10.23 18.37
N GLY A 262 -11.40 9.50 17.52
CA GLY A 262 -10.83 8.20 17.84
C GLY A 262 -9.75 8.30 18.92
N SER A 263 -9.46 7.20 19.60
CA SER A 263 -8.45 7.10 20.66
C SER A 263 -7.58 5.88 20.43
N TYR A 264 -6.27 5.99 20.65
CA TYR A 264 -5.37 4.82 20.69
C TYR A 264 -4.26 4.98 21.72
N GLY A 265 -3.24 5.80 21.43
CA GLY A 265 -2.18 6.15 22.37
C GLY A 265 -2.56 7.35 23.23
N GLY A 266 -3.22 8.34 22.62
CA GLY A 266 -3.86 9.47 23.27
C GLY A 266 -5.38 9.36 23.22
N LEU A 267 -6.05 10.03 24.15
CA LEU A 267 -7.50 10.13 24.19
C LEU A 267 -8.00 11.08 23.10
N GLY A 268 -9.03 10.68 22.36
CA GLY A 268 -9.70 11.54 21.37
C GLY A 268 -10.47 12.67 22.04
N GLY A 269 -10.57 13.81 21.36
CA GLY A 269 -11.37 14.92 21.83
C GLY A 269 -12.87 14.57 21.85
N SER A 270 -13.61 15.00 22.88
CA SER A 270 -15.06 14.81 22.96
C SER A 270 -15.79 16.07 23.43
N SER A 271 -16.83 16.49 22.67
CA SER A 271 -17.55 17.76 22.86
C SER A 271 -18.73 17.69 23.85
N GLY A 272 -18.78 16.67 24.71
CA GLY A 272 -19.83 16.48 25.71
C GLY A 272 -21.11 15.78 25.20
N GLU A 273 -21.37 15.80 23.89
CA GLU A 273 -22.46 15.04 23.23
C GLU A 273 -21.97 13.66 22.76
N GLY A 274 -21.34 12.90 23.65
CA GLY A 274 -20.74 11.59 23.36
C GLY A 274 -19.48 11.34 24.17
N SER A 275 -18.75 10.29 23.83
CA SER A 275 -17.50 9.93 24.49
C SER A 275 -16.47 9.43 23.49
N ALA A 276 -15.21 9.78 23.72
CA ALA A 276 -14.08 9.10 23.06
C ALA A 276 -14.01 7.63 23.53
N SER A 277 -13.36 6.78 22.74
CA SER A 277 -13.04 5.42 23.18
C SER A 277 -11.99 5.46 24.29
N PRO A 278 -11.92 4.44 25.16
CA PRO A 278 -10.73 4.24 25.99
C PRO A 278 -9.47 4.13 25.15
N VAL A 279 -8.35 4.59 25.70
CA VAL A 279 -6.99 4.35 25.19
C VAL A 279 -6.67 2.85 25.36
N TYR A 280 -6.00 2.22 24.39
CA TYR A 280 -5.68 0.78 24.41
C TYR A 280 -4.29 0.49 23.82
N GLY A 281 -3.84 -0.76 23.93
CA GLY A 281 -2.53 -1.22 23.46
C GLY A 281 -1.39 -0.91 24.42
N ASP A 282 -0.22 -1.53 24.15
CA ASP A 282 1.02 -1.28 24.88
C ASP A 282 1.87 -0.24 24.14
N PHE A 283 2.35 0.78 24.84
CA PHE A 283 3.27 1.77 24.24
C PHE A 283 4.65 1.19 23.91
N ARG A 284 5.04 0.08 24.54
CA ARG A 284 6.31 -0.60 24.27
C ARG A 284 6.21 -1.59 23.11
N ASP A 285 5.02 -2.11 22.83
CA ASP A 285 4.76 -2.99 21.68
C ASP A 285 3.44 -2.62 21.00
N PRO A 286 3.39 -1.51 20.23
CA PRO A 286 2.21 -1.16 19.45
C PRO A 286 1.86 -2.29 18.48
N ASN A 287 0.69 -2.91 18.67
CA ASN A 287 0.28 -4.08 17.90
C ASN A 287 -1.18 -4.00 17.41
N GLU A 288 -1.79 -2.82 17.52
CA GLU A 288 -3.15 -2.56 17.07
C GLU A 288 -3.16 -1.35 16.12
N PRO A 289 -4.07 -1.35 15.12
CA PRO A 289 -4.39 -0.12 14.39
C PRO A 289 -5.09 0.90 15.29
N GLY A 290 -5.10 2.17 14.87
CA GLY A 290 -5.83 3.24 15.53
C GLY A 290 -7.35 3.10 15.38
N SER A 291 -8.10 3.71 16.29
CA SER A 291 -9.56 3.71 16.29
C SER A 291 -10.15 4.81 15.39
N GLY A 292 -11.35 4.55 14.88
CA GLY A 292 -12.14 5.54 14.16
C GLY A 292 -12.78 6.59 15.08
N GLY A 293 -13.03 7.77 14.52
CA GLY A 293 -13.87 8.80 15.13
C GLY A 293 -15.35 8.52 14.95
N ALA A 294 -16.18 9.25 15.69
CA ALA A 294 -17.63 9.17 15.63
C ALA A 294 -18.23 10.33 14.83
N SER A 295 -19.43 10.12 14.33
CA SER A 295 -20.21 11.18 13.68
C SER A 295 -21.65 11.18 14.15
N PHE A 296 -22.25 12.36 14.08
CA PHE A 296 -23.70 12.51 14.20
C PHE A 296 -24.38 12.12 12.88
N SER A 297 -23.81 12.53 11.75
CA SER A 297 -24.27 12.19 10.39
C SER A 297 -23.09 12.00 9.45
N GLY A 298 -23.23 11.21 8.37
CA GLY A 298 -22.15 11.01 7.39
C GLY A 298 -20.88 10.33 7.93
N PRO A 299 -19.80 10.26 7.13
CA PRO A 299 -18.58 9.52 7.47
C PRO A 299 -17.60 10.32 8.35
N ALA A 300 -17.25 9.77 9.51
CA ALA A 300 -16.17 10.22 10.37
C ALA A 300 -14.80 9.67 9.93
N GLY A 301 -13.71 10.06 10.60
CA GLY A 301 -12.36 9.64 10.24
C GLY A 301 -12.01 8.22 10.67
N ASN A 302 -11.40 7.43 9.78
CA ASN A 302 -10.75 6.15 10.11
C ASN A 302 -9.48 6.36 10.92
N GLY A 303 -9.16 5.42 11.82
CA GLY A 303 -7.87 5.42 12.50
C GLY A 303 -6.69 5.11 11.58
N GLY A 304 -5.47 5.40 12.02
CA GLY A 304 -4.24 5.02 11.32
C GLY A 304 -3.98 3.52 11.35
N GLY A 305 -3.28 3.00 10.34
CA GLY A 305 -2.93 1.58 10.25
C GLY A 305 -1.81 1.14 11.19
N LEU A 306 -1.21 -0.02 10.91
CA LEU A 306 -0.14 -0.61 11.72
C LEU A 306 1.11 -0.86 10.88
N ILE A 307 2.28 -0.43 11.37
CA ILE A 307 3.59 -0.66 10.75
C ILE A 307 4.48 -1.41 11.75
N ARG A 308 5.10 -2.51 11.31
CA ARG A 308 6.17 -3.22 12.00
C ARG A 308 7.36 -3.41 11.06
N ILE A 309 8.53 -2.96 11.50
CA ILE A 309 9.76 -3.03 10.73
C ILE A 309 10.85 -3.67 11.59
N VAL A 310 11.53 -4.66 11.02
CA VAL A 310 12.77 -5.22 11.55
C VAL A 310 13.86 -5.04 10.50
N ALA A 311 14.95 -4.34 10.81
CA ALA A 311 16.06 -4.23 9.87
C ALA A 311 17.45 -4.11 10.50
N GLN A 312 18.51 -4.52 9.80
CA GLN A 312 19.87 -4.20 10.28
C GLN A 312 20.17 -2.70 10.08
N THR A 313 19.75 -2.12 8.96
CA THR A 313 19.90 -0.69 8.68
C THR A 313 18.62 -0.13 8.08
N LEU A 314 18.14 0.97 8.66
CA LEU A 314 17.08 1.82 8.12
C LEU A 314 17.67 3.18 7.71
N ASN A 315 17.73 3.42 6.40
CA ASN A 315 18.03 4.73 5.82
C ASN A 315 16.70 5.43 5.52
N LEU A 316 16.30 6.37 6.38
CA LEU A 316 15.04 7.06 6.28
C LEU A 316 15.26 8.54 5.97
N ASP A 317 15.13 8.92 4.69
CA ASP A 317 15.08 10.32 4.25
C ASP A 317 13.63 10.78 3.97
N GLY A 318 12.74 9.83 3.67
CA GLY A 318 11.31 10.05 3.42
C GLY A 318 10.43 9.93 4.66
N ILE A 319 9.26 9.32 4.50
CA ILE A 319 8.21 9.30 5.54
C ILE A 319 7.77 7.87 5.87
N ILE A 320 7.70 7.55 7.17
CA ILE A 320 6.97 6.38 7.68
C ILE A 320 5.78 6.92 8.48
N LYS A 321 4.55 6.65 8.08
CA LYS A 321 3.38 7.20 8.77
C LYS A 321 2.19 6.28 8.92
N ALA A 322 1.57 6.39 10.08
CA ALA A 322 0.33 5.72 10.47
C ALA A 322 -0.68 6.73 11.04
N ASP A 323 -0.84 7.88 10.38
CA ASP A 323 -1.71 8.95 10.89
C ASP A 323 -3.21 8.60 10.79
N GLY A 324 -4.01 9.19 11.67
CA GLY A 324 -5.48 9.14 11.60
C GLY A 324 -6.05 9.99 10.47
N GLU A 325 -7.22 9.62 9.98
CA GLU A 325 -7.93 10.39 8.96
C GLU A 325 -8.44 11.72 9.53
N THR A 326 -8.19 12.80 8.80
CA THR A 326 -8.94 14.07 8.93
C THR A 326 -10.17 13.96 8.03
N PRO A 327 -11.38 13.73 8.57
CA PRO A 327 -12.59 13.57 7.77
C PRO A 327 -13.03 14.90 7.17
N GLY A 328 -14.10 14.92 6.39
CA GLY A 328 -14.73 16.18 5.97
C GLY A 328 -15.68 16.78 7.03
N LEU A 329 -16.15 15.96 7.98
CA LEU A 329 -17.09 16.32 9.03
C LEU A 329 -16.81 15.52 10.31
N PHE A 330 -17.17 16.07 11.47
CA PHE A 330 -17.18 15.39 12.78
C PHE A 330 -15.81 14.87 13.26
N GLY A 331 -15.83 13.79 14.04
CA GLY A 331 -14.70 13.27 14.80
C GLY A 331 -13.65 12.62 13.90
N ALA A 332 -12.39 12.99 14.12
CA ALA A 332 -11.28 12.46 13.37
C ALA A 332 -10.80 11.10 13.89
N GLY A 333 -10.08 10.36 13.05
CA GLY A 333 -9.45 9.11 13.45
C GLY A 333 -8.23 9.34 14.33
N SER A 334 -7.96 8.40 15.23
CA SER A 334 -6.70 8.41 15.99
C SER A 334 -5.51 7.96 15.15
N GLY A 335 -4.31 8.34 15.55
CA GLY A 335 -3.08 7.76 15.02
C GLY A 335 -2.99 6.26 15.30
N GLY A 336 -2.25 5.54 14.46
CA GLY A 336 -2.06 4.09 14.53
C GLY A 336 -0.82 3.66 15.30
N GLY A 337 -0.35 2.45 15.01
CA GLY A 337 0.82 1.84 15.64
C GLY A 337 2.04 1.83 14.70
N VAL A 338 3.20 2.22 15.21
CA VAL A 338 4.48 2.06 14.51
C VAL A 338 5.48 1.41 15.46
N ARG A 339 6.00 0.24 15.09
CA ARG A 339 7.11 -0.41 15.78
C ARG A 339 8.28 -0.63 14.83
N ILE A 340 9.46 -0.17 15.23
CA ILE A 340 10.70 -0.28 14.47
C ILE A 340 11.77 -0.89 15.37
N ASP A 341 12.31 -2.04 14.99
CA ASP A 341 13.42 -2.71 15.64
C ASP A 341 14.61 -2.74 14.67
N VAL A 342 15.64 -1.91 14.89
CA VAL A 342 16.72 -1.71 13.91
C VAL A 342 18.13 -1.69 14.48
N GLY A 343 19.12 -2.22 13.77
CA GLY A 343 20.53 -2.00 14.15
C GLY A 343 20.89 -0.51 14.10
N THR A 344 20.90 0.05 12.89
CA THR A 344 21.22 1.47 12.64
C THR A 344 20.02 2.20 12.05
N LEU A 345 19.64 3.33 12.66
CA LEU A 345 18.68 4.30 12.13
C LEU A 345 19.41 5.59 11.73
N ARG A 346 19.26 6.02 10.48
CA ARG A 346 19.85 7.28 9.98
C ARG A 346 19.03 7.89 8.86
N GLY A 347 19.27 9.17 8.60
CA GLY A 347 18.64 9.93 7.51
C GLY A 347 17.89 11.16 8.00
N THR A 348 17.24 11.86 7.09
CA THR A 348 16.56 13.14 7.37
C THR A 348 15.04 13.06 7.44
N GLY A 349 14.46 11.87 7.37
CA GLY A 349 13.03 11.65 7.25
C GLY A 349 12.24 11.84 8.55
N GLN A 350 10.99 11.40 8.52
CA GLN A 350 10.03 11.54 9.63
C GLN A 350 9.27 10.24 9.89
N ILE A 351 8.89 10.06 11.16
CA ILE A 351 8.07 8.92 11.61
C ILE A 351 6.85 9.47 12.35
N THR A 352 5.64 9.23 11.86
CA THR A 352 4.43 9.84 12.45
C THR A 352 3.31 8.82 12.72
N ALA A 353 2.61 9.02 13.84
CA ALA A 353 1.35 8.38 14.15
C ALA A 353 0.41 9.42 14.78
N ASN A 354 0.19 10.53 14.08
CA ASN A 354 -0.59 11.66 14.59
C ASN A 354 -2.09 11.40 14.44
N GLY A 355 -2.91 11.94 15.33
CA GLY A 355 -4.36 11.97 15.19
C GLY A 355 -4.81 12.95 14.10
N GLY A 356 -5.94 12.65 13.47
CA GLY A 356 -6.53 13.54 12.48
C GLY A 356 -7.18 14.79 13.10
N THR A 357 -7.39 15.82 12.29
CA THR A 357 -8.08 17.06 12.71
C THR A 357 -9.59 16.87 12.68
N GLY A 358 -10.28 17.17 13.77
CA GLY A 358 -11.73 17.23 13.81
C GLY A 358 -12.25 18.38 12.93
N GLN A 359 -13.24 18.09 12.10
CA GLN A 359 -13.83 19.05 11.17
C GLN A 359 -15.16 19.62 11.72
N PRO A 360 -15.82 20.61 11.06
CA PRO A 360 -16.86 21.47 11.66
C PRO A 360 -17.97 20.75 12.45
N ASP A 361 -18.71 21.54 13.24
CA ASP A 361 -19.75 21.09 14.15
C ASP A 361 -19.22 20.42 15.43
N SER A 362 -18.19 20.98 16.06
CA SER A 362 -17.60 20.43 17.30
C SER A 362 -17.02 19.03 17.14
N GLY A 363 -16.51 18.69 15.94
CA GLY A 363 -15.77 17.45 15.71
C GLY A 363 -14.51 17.39 16.58
N GLY A 364 -14.42 16.32 17.38
CA GLY A 364 -13.27 16.06 18.23
C GLY A 364 -12.04 15.66 17.44
N GLY A 365 -10.89 16.21 17.81
CA GLY A 365 -9.61 15.79 17.24
C GLY A 365 -9.28 14.35 17.62
N GLY A 366 -8.62 13.63 16.71
CA GLY A 366 -8.19 12.25 16.97
C GLY A 366 -7.05 12.22 17.99
N GLY A 367 -7.04 11.26 18.90
CA GLY A 367 -5.90 11.04 19.79
C GLY A 367 -4.66 10.61 19.00
N GLY A 368 -3.47 10.95 19.50
CA GLY A 368 -2.21 10.46 18.95
C GLY A 368 -2.09 8.93 19.05
N GLY A 369 -1.27 8.35 18.18
CA GLY A 369 -1.02 6.91 18.11
C GLY A 369 0.09 6.46 19.06
N ARG A 370 0.72 5.34 18.72
CA ARG A 370 1.85 4.80 19.49
C ARG A 370 3.02 4.51 18.56
N VAL A 371 4.18 5.08 18.88
CA VAL A 371 5.44 4.84 18.16
C VAL A 371 6.47 4.27 19.13
N ALA A 372 7.03 3.11 18.78
CA ALA A 372 8.12 2.47 19.51
C ALA A 372 9.31 2.20 18.58
N ILE A 373 10.47 2.75 18.92
CA ILE A 373 11.71 2.59 18.14
C ILE A 373 12.78 2.00 19.06
N TYR A 374 13.21 0.79 18.75
CA TYR A 374 14.31 0.11 19.40
C TYR A 374 15.50 0.08 18.45
N TYR A 375 16.64 0.64 18.87
CA TYR A 375 17.82 0.78 18.00
C TYR A 375 19.13 0.44 18.70
N GLN A 376 20.18 0.08 17.95
CA GLN A 376 21.56 0.02 18.49
C GLN A 376 22.28 1.35 18.31
N ASP A 377 22.14 1.97 17.13
CA ASP A 377 22.73 3.27 16.77
C ASP A 377 21.69 4.13 16.04
N ALA A 378 21.50 5.37 16.51
CA ALA A 378 20.66 6.38 15.88
C ALA A 378 21.36 7.75 15.76
N VAL A 379 22.70 7.81 15.83
CA VAL A 379 23.47 9.07 15.75
C VAL A 379 23.18 9.84 14.46
N GLY A 380 22.87 9.12 13.37
CA GLY A 380 22.55 9.71 12.07
C GLY A 380 21.08 10.13 11.89
N PHE A 381 20.24 10.09 12.92
CA PHE A 381 18.82 10.43 12.83
C PHE A 381 18.38 11.39 13.95
N ASP A 382 17.58 12.39 13.60
CA ASP A 382 17.00 13.34 14.56
C ASP A 382 15.71 12.76 15.15
N LEU A 383 15.79 12.18 16.36
CA LEU A 383 14.66 11.56 17.05
C LEU A 383 13.51 12.54 17.38
N THR A 384 13.72 13.86 17.29
CA THR A 384 12.63 14.84 17.46
C THR A 384 11.62 14.81 16.30
N ARG A 385 11.96 14.17 15.18
CA ARG A 385 11.10 13.95 14.00
C ARG A 385 10.16 12.76 14.12
N VAL A 386 10.09 12.17 15.32
CA VAL A 386 9.19 11.08 15.66
C VAL A 386 8.02 11.65 16.45
N THR A 387 6.80 11.58 15.90
CA THR A 387 5.64 12.22 16.51
C THR A 387 4.44 11.28 16.63
N ALA A 388 3.68 11.47 17.71
CA ALA A 388 2.37 10.85 17.92
C ALA A 388 1.42 11.90 18.52
N LEU A 389 1.26 13.02 17.84
CA LEU A 389 0.50 14.17 18.34
C LEU A 389 -1.00 13.92 18.27
N GLY A 390 -1.74 14.50 19.21
CA GLY A 390 -3.19 14.63 19.11
C GLY A 390 -3.57 15.62 18.01
N GLY A 391 -4.63 15.31 17.28
CA GLY A 391 -5.17 16.22 16.29
C GLY A 391 -5.98 17.35 16.92
N PRO A 392 -6.02 18.55 16.31
CA PRO A 392 -6.88 19.63 16.77
C PRO A 392 -8.35 19.29 16.55
N GLY A 393 -9.23 19.77 17.43
CA GLY A 393 -10.69 19.72 17.25
C GLY A 393 -11.23 20.98 16.59
N SER A 394 -12.49 20.93 16.12
CA SER A 394 -13.22 22.12 15.69
C SER A 394 -13.81 22.84 16.91
N GLY A 395 -12.95 23.58 17.62
CA GLY A 395 -13.20 24.11 18.98
C GLY A 395 -12.58 23.22 20.08
N PRO A 396 -12.85 23.46 21.37
CA PRO A 396 -12.56 22.46 22.40
C PRO A 396 -13.47 21.27 22.12
N PRO A 397 -12.94 20.12 21.63
CA PRO A 397 -11.86 19.38 22.29
C PRO A 397 -10.79 18.78 21.33
N ASN A 398 -9.53 19.08 21.59
CA ASN A 398 -8.40 18.47 20.89
C ASN A 398 -8.22 17.01 21.34
N GLY A 399 -7.66 16.19 20.45
CA GLY A 399 -7.08 14.91 20.85
C GLY A 399 -5.85 15.15 21.73
N GLN A 400 -5.61 14.23 22.66
CA GLN A 400 -4.37 14.20 23.43
C GLN A 400 -3.26 13.53 22.62
N ASP A 401 -2.03 13.91 22.90
CA ASP A 401 -0.85 13.24 22.37
C ASP A 401 -0.83 11.77 22.84
N GLY A 402 -0.32 10.92 21.96
CA GLY A 402 -0.04 9.53 22.25
C GLY A 402 1.36 9.33 22.81
N SER A 403 1.94 8.18 22.54
CA SER A 403 3.24 7.79 23.10
C SER A 403 4.30 7.65 22.03
N VAL A 404 5.46 8.24 22.27
CA VAL A 404 6.70 7.97 21.54
C VAL A 404 7.72 7.40 22.52
N ILE A 405 8.16 6.17 22.30
CA ILE A 405 9.29 5.56 23.01
C ILE A 405 10.43 5.33 22.02
N THR A 406 11.61 5.80 22.40
CA THR A 406 12.86 5.53 21.69
C THR A 406 13.82 4.93 22.70
N GLN A 407 14.37 3.77 22.39
CA GLN A 407 15.23 3.03 23.31
C GLN A 407 16.43 2.46 22.58
N GLN A 408 17.62 2.84 23.05
CA GLN A 408 18.85 2.19 22.65
C GLN A 408 18.95 0.83 23.37
N GLN A 409 19.15 -0.26 22.64
CA GLN A 409 19.33 -1.60 23.21
C GLN A 409 20.25 -2.45 22.34
N ALA A 410 21.02 -3.34 22.97
CA ALA A 410 21.72 -4.39 22.25
C ALA A 410 20.71 -5.46 21.81
N PHE A 411 20.66 -5.78 20.51
CA PHE A 411 19.94 -6.97 20.06
C PHE A 411 20.81 -8.20 20.36
N PRO A 412 20.21 -9.33 20.82
CA PRO A 412 20.94 -10.58 20.99
C PRO A 412 21.48 -11.14 19.68
#